data_AF-A0A1I2P1Y1-F1
#
_entry.id   AF-A0A1I2P1Y1-F1
#
_cell.length_a   1.000
_cell.length_b   1.000
_cell.length_c   1.000
_cell.angle_alpha   90.00
_cell.angle_beta   90.00
_cell.angle_gamma   90.00
#
_symmetry.space_group_name_H-M   'P 1'
#
loop_
_entity.id
_entity.type
_entity.pdbx_description
1 polymer ?
#
loop_
_entity_poly.entity_id
_entity_poly.type
_entity_poly.pdbx_seq_one_letter_code
_entity_poly.pdbx_strand_id
1 'polypeptide(L)' 'MIGKILAVTAVSLLIIGFEWPKISPEHKKERAALLVSAALAWGLWLVLILFPNLPGPTELMEKWLRPLVGWMGG' A
#
# COMPACT_ATOMS: atom_id res chain seq x y z
N MET A 1 15.42 8.49 6.98
CA MET A 1 14.09 7.90 7.28
C MET A 1 12.98 8.95 7.20
N ILE A 2 13.06 10.04 7.98
CA ILE A 2 12.09 11.16 7.97
C ILE A 2 11.87 11.80 6.58
N GLY A 3 12.94 12.03 5.81
CA GLY A 3 12.80 12.59 4.46
C GLY A 3 11.99 11.71 3.49
N LYS A 4 12.04 10.39 3.64
CA LYS A 4 11.23 9.44 2.85
C LYS A 4 9.75 9.58 3.21
N ILE A 5 9.44 9.62 4.50
CA ILE A 5 8.08 9.79 5.02
C ILE A 5 7.48 11.11 4.53
N LEU A 6 8.23 12.20 4.63
CA LEU A 6 7.78 13.53 4.17
C LEU A 6 7.50 13.54 2.66
N ALA A 7 8.38 12.92 1.86
CA ALA A 7 8.19 12.84 0.41
C ALA A 7 6.90 12.10 0.04
N VAL A 8 6.62 10.94 0.69
CA VAL A 8 5.39 10.20 0.37
C VAL A 8 4.15 10.86 0.90
N THR A 9 4.18 11.43 2.10
CA THR A 9 3.03 12.21 2.58
C THR A 9 2.74 13.38 1.65
N ALA A 10 3.76 14.09 1.15
CA ALA A 10 3.57 15.16 0.17
C ALA A 10 2.96 14.66 -1.15
N VAL A 11 3.47 13.55 -1.70
CA VAL A 11 2.92 12.94 -2.93
C VAL A 11 1.47 12.47 -2.73
N SER A 12 1.17 11.80 -1.63
CA SER A 12 -0.20 11.37 -1.31
C SER A 12 -1.16 12.56 -1.19
N LEU A 13 -0.75 13.66 -0.56
CA LEU A 13 -1.55 14.88 -0.47
C LEU A 13 -1.76 15.54 -1.84
N LEU A 14 -0.75 15.52 -2.71
CA LEU A 14 -0.87 16.03 -4.08
C LEU A 14 -1.85 15.20 -4.92
N ILE A 15 -1.81 13.87 -4.82
CA ILE A 15 -2.74 12.97 -5.51
C ILE A 15 -4.17 13.27 -5.06
N ILE A 16 -4.41 13.25 -3.73
CA ILE A 16 -5.73 13.54 -3.17
C ILE A 16 -6.18 14.95 -3.60
N GLY A 17 -5.32 15.96 -3.46
CA GLY A 17 -5.65 17.35 -3.81
C GLY A 17 -5.93 17.58 -5.29
N PHE A 18 -5.33 16.79 -6.19
CA PHE A 18 -5.56 16.88 -7.63
C PHE A 18 -6.80 16.10 -8.10
N GLU A 19 -7.05 14.93 -7.53
CA GLU A 19 -8.23 14.13 -7.90
C GLU A 19 -9.52 14.60 -7.23
N TRP A 20 -9.44 15.19 -6.02
CA TRP A 20 -10.60 15.72 -5.30
C TRP A 20 -11.45 16.74 -6.08
N PRO A 21 -10.88 17.76 -6.76
CA PRO A 21 -11.64 18.71 -7.56
C PRO A 21 -12.13 18.12 -8.89
N LYS A 22 -11.49 17.05 -9.38
CA LYS A 22 -11.94 16.33 -10.60
C LYS A 22 -13.18 15.48 -10.35
N ILE A 23 -13.40 15.01 -9.12
CA ILE A 23 -14.59 14.25 -8.76
C ILE A 23 -15.75 15.21 -8.46
N SER A 24 -16.82 15.07 -9.23
CA SER A 24 -18.07 15.82 -9.02
C SER A 24 -18.52 15.71 -7.56
N PRO A 25 -18.92 16.82 -6.91
CA PRO A 25 -19.37 16.80 -5.51
C PRO A 25 -20.56 15.89 -5.24
N GLU A 26 -21.31 15.49 -6.27
CA GLU A 26 -22.40 14.51 -6.16
C GLU A 26 -21.91 13.06 -6.04
N HIS A 27 -20.71 12.72 -6.54
CA HIS A 27 -20.16 11.37 -6.51
C HIS A 27 -19.38 11.07 -5.21
N LYS A 28 -20.08 11.08 -4.08
CA LYS A 28 -19.51 10.79 -2.74
C LYS A 28 -18.81 9.43 -2.65
N LYS A 29 -19.28 8.43 -3.41
CA LYS A 29 -18.68 7.08 -3.45
C LYS A 29 -17.28 7.07 -4.09
N GLU A 30 -17.06 7.87 -5.13
CA GLU A 30 -15.76 7.98 -5.79
C GLU A 30 -14.75 8.67 -4.88
N ARG A 31 -15.16 9.74 -4.17
CA ARG A 31 -14.32 10.39 -3.15
C ARG A 31 -13.93 9.45 -2.03
N ALA A 32 -14.87 8.62 -1.58
CA ALA A 32 -14.60 7.60 -0.56
C ALA A 32 -13.61 6.54 -1.08
N ALA A 33 -13.79 6.04 -2.30
CA ALA A 33 -12.87 5.09 -2.92
C ALA A 33 -11.46 5.66 -3.05
N LEU A 34 -11.35 6.95 -3.38
CA LEU A 34 -10.07 7.64 -3.50
C LEU A 34 -9.37 7.79 -2.15
N LEU A 35 -10.08 8.23 -1.13
CA LEU A 35 -9.54 8.32 0.23
C LEU A 35 -9.11 6.96 0.78
N VAL A 36 -9.93 5.92 0.60
CA VAL A 36 -9.62 4.57 1.06
C VAL A 36 -8.40 4.03 0.32
N SER A 37 -8.34 4.19 -1.00
CA SER A 37 -7.20 3.73 -1.80
C SER A 37 -5.92 4.49 -1.44
N ALA A 38 -6.00 5.81 -1.27
CA ALA A 38 -4.87 6.63 -0.87
C ALA A 38 -4.39 6.29 0.55
N ALA A 39 -5.31 6.05 1.50
CA ALA A 39 -4.97 5.63 2.85
C ALA A 39 -4.31 4.23 2.86
N LEU A 40 -4.81 3.29 2.04
CA LEU A 40 -4.21 1.97 1.88
C LEU A 40 -2.81 2.06 1.29
N ALA A 41 -2.63 2.82 0.22
CA ALA A 41 -1.33 3.02 -0.42
C ALA A 41 -0.32 3.69 0.53
N TRP A 42 -0.74 4.72 1.24
CA TRP A 42 0.09 5.42 2.23
C TRP A 42 0.47 4.52 3.41
N GLY A 43 -0.50 3.77 3.94
CA GLY A 43 -0.26 2.80 5.01
C GLY A 43 0.71 1.69 4.58
N LEU A 44 0.54 1.15 3.37
CA LEU A 44 1.47 0.16 2.80
C LEU A 44 2.89 0.73 2.72
N TRP A 45 3.02 1.98 2.29
CA TRP A 45 4.31 2.63 2.18
C TRP A 45 4.97 2.87 3.55
N LEU A 46 4.21 3.25 4.57
CA LEU A 46 4.72 3.35 5.94
C LEU A 46 5.24 2.01 6.46
N VAL A 47 4.50 0.93 6.22
CA VAL A 47 4.91 -0.43 6.60
C VAL A 47 6.26 -0.79 5.97
N LEU A 48 6.47 -0.45 4.69
CA LEU A 48 7.75 -0.69 4.01
C LEU A 48 8.91 0.13 4.56
N ILE A 49 8.68 1.37 5.00
CA ILE A 49 9.75 2.17 5.62
C ILE A 49 10.11 1.66 7.02
N LEU A 50 9.09 1.34 7.82
CA LEU A 50 9.27 0.93 9.22
C LEU A 50 9.84 -0.49 9.32
N PHE A 51 9.50 -1.35 8.36
CA PHE A 51 9.99 -2.71 8.28
C PHE A 51 10.70 -2.95 6.93
N PRO A 52 11.92 -2.39 6.74
CA PRO A 52 12.65 -2.48 5.48
C PRO A 52 13.09 -3.91 5.12
N ASN A 53 13.10 -4.83 6.10
CA ASN A 53 13.43 -6.24 5.93
C ASN A 53 12.19 -7.14 5.89
N LEU A 54 11.03 -6.61 5.51
CA LEU A 54 9.86 -7.44 5.25
C LEU A 54 10.20 -8.44 4.15
N PRO A 55 9.99 -9.75 4.38
CA PRO A 55 10.21 -10.74 3.34
C PRO A 55 9.34 -10.40 2.15
N GLY A 56 9.95 -10.41 0.96
CA GLY A 56 9.24 -10.06 -0.27
C GLY A 56 8.04 -10.98 -0.50
N PRO A 57 7.07 -10.58 -1.35
CA PRO A 57 5.93 -11.43 -1.67
C PRO A 57 6.34 -12.82 -2.17
N THR A 58 7.46 -12.92 -2.88
CA THR A 58 8.06 -14.18 -3.31
C THR A 58 8.56 -15.03 -2.14
N GLU A 59 9.26 -14.43 -1.17
CA GLU A 59 9.75 -15.13 0.03
C GLU A 59 8.62 -15.54 0.98
N LEU A 60 7.57 -14.72 1.07
CA LEU A 60 6.34 -15.07 1.79
C LEU A 60 5.67 -16.28 1.14
N MET A 61 5.52 -16.28 -0.19
CA MET A 61 4.99 -17.43 -0.92
C MET A 61 5.82 -18.67 -0.68
N GLU A 62 7.16 -18.57 -0.71
CA GLU A 62 8.03 -19.70 -0.43
C GLU A 62 7.84 -20.23 1.01
N LYS A 63 7.71 -19.36 2.02
CA LYS A 63 7.42 -19.76 3.41
C LYS A 63 6.07 -20.47 3.55
N TRP A 64 5.05 -20.00 2.84
CA TRP A 64 3.71 -20.60 2.86
C TRP A 64 3.63 -21.92 2.07
N LEU A 65 4.37 -22.03 0.96
CA LEU A 65 4.35 -23.19 0.07
C LEU A 65 5.30 -24.30 0.51
N ARG A 66 6.39 -23.99 1.23
CA ARG A 66 7.33 -24.97 1.81
C ARG A 66 6.67 -26.17 2.52
N PRO A 67 5.70 -25.98 3.44
CA PRO A 67 5.04 -27.11 4.10
C PRO A 67 4.20 -27.95 3.13
N LEU A 68 3.65 -27.34 2.08
CA LEU A 68 2.83 -28.03 1.08
C LEU A 68 3.69 -28.86 0.13
N VAL A 69 4.86 -28.34 -0.25
CA VAL A 69 5.88 -29.08 -1.02
C VAL A 69 6.42 -30.27 -0.21
N GLY A 70 6.67 -30.08 1.09
CA GLY A 70 7.08 -31.18 1.98
C GLY A 70 6.00 -32.26 2.18
N TRP A 71 4.73 -31.92 1.98
CA TRP A 71 3.61 -32.88 2.05
C TRP A 71 3.39 -33.64 0.73
N MET A 72 3.76 -33.06 -0.42
CA MET A 72 3.54 -33.64 -1.76
C MET A 72 4.65 -34.55 -2.26
N GLY A 73 5.79 -34.67 -1.57
CA GLY A 73 6.85 -35.61 -1.99
C GLY A 73 8.17 -35.42 -1.27
N GLY A 74 8.28 -36.02 -0.07
CA GLY A 74 9.56 -36.54 0.43
C GLY A 74 9.90 -37.86 -0.26
#